data_AF-A0A9P4SCR4-F1
#
_entry.id   AF-A0A9P4SCR4-F1
#
_cell.length_a   1.000
_cell.length_b   1.000
_cell.length_c   1.000
_cell.angle_alpha   90.00
_cell.angle_beta   90.00
_cell.angle_gamma   90.00
#
_symmetry.space_group_name_H-M   'P 1'
#
loop_
_entity.id
_entity.type
_entity.pdbx_description
1 polymer ?
#
loop_
_entity_poly.entity_id
_entity_poly.type
_entity_poly.pdbx_seq_one_letter_code
_entity_poly.pdbx_strand_id
1 'polypeptide(L)'
;MAPLKTLITVALVSAITSIANAQTPNGYVPAVQASLNVAYGSNSVEPAGELIPRPETASPPSITTPIFRSTDPGIIFMIDLDVPRNGNRVTLLHWFVPDVTFSPTGELSIPVPDGDSVAGAPYLQPSPPVGDLPHRYTFLLFAQPENFSIPDDLPINPPTSVQDRIGFDIEAFIEEFGLKAPLAANFIQVQNTSGTATMTFPGPSPSATESEAEPTVSMFDGGASKGRDGMSAGVMAGLLAGIFGVLL
;
A
#
# COMPACT_ATOMS: atom_id res chain seq x y z
N MET A 1 -6.14 -58.31 39.30
CA MET A 1 -6.95 -57.19 38.82
C MET A 1 -6.44 -55.93 39.50
N ALA A 2 -5.77 -55.04 38.76
CA ALA A 2 -5.28 -53.75 39.24
C ALA A 2 -5.71 -52.66 38.22
N PRO A 3 -6.11 -51.45 38.64
CA PRO A 3 -6.80 -50.51 37.78
C PRO A 3 -5.83 -49.73 36.86
N LEU A 4 -6.25 -49.60 35.60
CA LEU A 4 -5.59 -48.83 34.55
C LEU A 4 -5.73 -47.33 34.85
N LYS A 5 -4.60 -46.63 35.01
CA LYS A 5 -4.56 -45.16 35.13
C LYS A 5 -4.72 -44.53 33.76
N THR A 6 -5.87 -43.90 33.51
CA THR A 6 -6.12 -43.08 32.32
C THR A 6 -5.28 -41.80 32.40
N LEU A 7 -4.27 -41.69 31.55
CA LEU A 7 -3.53 -40.45 31.32
C LEU A 7 -4.34 -39.56 30.37
N ILE A 8 -4.74 -38.39 30.84
CA ILE A 8 -5.35 -37.34 30.01
C ILE A 8 -4.21 -36.61 29.31
N THR A 9 -4.08 -36.79 28.00
CA THR A 9 -3.18 -36.00 27.16
C THR A 9 -3.89 -34.70 26.79
N VAL A 10 -3.51 -33.59 27.43
CA VAL A 10 -3.94 -32.25 27.01
C VAL A 10 -3.05 -31.85 25.82
N ALA A 11 -3.60 -31.90 24.61
CA ALA A 11 -2.96 -31.34 23.43
C ALA A 11 -3.09 -29.80 23.49
N LEU A 12 -1.99 -29.11 23.69
CA LEU A 12 -1.92 -27.66 23.58
C LEU A 12 -1.91 -27.30 22.09
N VAL A 13 -3.05 -26.89 21.54
CA VAL A 13 -3.13 -26.33 20.19
C VAL A 13 -2.72 -24.86 20.28
N SER A 14 -1.47 -24.55 19.95
CA SER A 14 -1.02 -23.17 19.75
C SER A 14 -1.65 -22.65 18.46
N ALA A 15 -2.67 -21.79 18.59
CA ALA A 15 -3.19 -21.02 17.46
C ALA A 15 -2.13 -19.98 17.06
N ILE A 16 -1.41 -20.22 15.97
CA ILE A 16 -0.62 -19.20 15.31
C ILE A 16 -1.62 -18.34 14.54
N THR A 17 -2.06 -17.22 15.12
CA THR A 17 -2.77 -16.18 14.38
C THR A 17 -1.78 -15.52 13.43
N SER A 18 -1.79 -15.92 12.16
CA SER A 18 -1.11 -15.18 11.10
C SER A 18 -1.74 -13.79 11.02
N ILE A 19 -0.97 -12.75 11.34
CA ILE A 19 -1.40 -11.37 11.12
C ILE A 19 -1.41 -11.19 9.61
N ALA A 20 -2.59 -11.21 8.98
CA ALA A 20 -2.70 -10.90 7.57
C ALA A 20 -2.40 -9.41 7.38
N ASN A 21 -1.30 -9.08 6.71
CA ASN A 21 -1.00 -7.69 6.35
C ASN A 21 -2.05 -7.23 5.33
N ALA A 22 -2.68 -6.08 5.60
CA ALA A 22 -3.58 -5.44 4.64
C ALA A 22 -2.82 -5.18 3.33
N GLN A 23 -3.47 -5.46 2.21
CA GLN A 23 -2.88 -5.35 0.87
C GLN A 23 -3.30 -4.06 0.16
N THR A 24 -4.10 -3.25 0.85
CA THR A 24 -4.46 -1.88 0.49
C THR A 24 -4.11 -0.95 1.66
N PRO A 25 -3.89 0.35 1.43
CA PRO A 25 -3.63 1.29 2.50
C PRO A 25 -4.75 1.34 3.57
N ASN A 26 -4.40 1.68 4.81
CA ASN A 26 -5.33 1.65 5.94
C ASN A 26 -6.53 2.60 5.75
N GLY A 27 -7.75 2.08 5.72
CA GLY A 27 -8.95 2.91 5.49
C GLY A 27 -9.15 3.30 4.01
N TYR A 28 -8.43 2.68 3.09
CA TYR A 28 -8.80 2.67 1.68
C TYR A 28 -10.01 1.75 1.46
N VAL A 29 -10.91 2.15 0.56
CA VAL A 29 -12.06 1.35 0.13
C VAL A 29 -11.94 1.15 -1.39
N PRO A 30 -12.03 -0.09 -1.90
CA PRO A 30 -12.26 -1.35 -1.18
C PRO A 30 -11.03 -1.85 -0.39
N ALA A 31 -11.25 -2.35 0.83
CA ALA A 31 -10.20 -2.96 1.65
C ALA A 31 -9.95 -4.41 1.26
N VAL A 32 -8.68 -4.79 1.04
CA VAL A 32 -8.30 -6.13 0.54
C VAL A 32 -7.20 -6.74 1.40
N GLN A 33 -7.35 -8.02 1.74
CA GLN A 33 -6.37 -8.79 2.50
C GLN A 33 -5.64 -9.86 1.67
N ALA A 34 -6.22 -10.25 0.53
CA ALA A 34 -5.61 -11.21 -0.35
C ALA A 34 -4.51 -10.54 -1.20
N SER A 35 -3.34 -11.15 -1.23
CA SER A 35 -2.14 -10.54 -1.85
C SER A 35 -2.11 -10.74 -3.36
N LEU A 36 -1.75 -9.66 -4.04
CA LEU A 36 -1.33 -9.61 -5.42
C LEU A 36 0.20 -9.47 -5.42
N ASN A 37 0.91 -10.36 -6.09
CA ASN A 37 2.36 -10.26 -6.15
C ASN A 37 2.70 -9.22 -7.22
N VAL A 38 3.30 -8.11 -6.81
CA VAL A 38 3.78 -7.03 -7.69
C VAL A 38 5.29 -7.03 -7.65
N ALA A 39 5.95 -7.02 -8.81
CA ALA A 39 7.40 -6.98 -8.88
C ALA A 39 7.91 -5.97 -9.93
N TYR A 40 8.92 -5.20 -9.55
CA TYR A 40 9.68 -4.32 -10.43
C TYR A 40 11.07 -4.91 -10.63
N GLY A 41 11.32 -5.47 -11.82
CA GLY A 41 12.56 -6.21 -12.09
C GLY A 41 12.71 -7.41 -11.16
N SER A 42 13.76 -7.44 -10.35
CA SER A 42 13.98 -8.50 -9.35
C SER A 42 13.40 -8.18 -7.98
N ASN A 43 12.87 -6.97 -7.76
CA ASN A 43 12.27 -6.60 -6.48
C ASN A 43 10.82 -7.06 -6.42
N SER A 44 10.50 -7.94 -5.47
CA SER A 44 9.12 -8.35 -5.17
C SER A 44 8.63 -7.50 -4.02
N VAL A 45 7.56 -6.74 -4.23
CA VAL A 45 7.01 -5.81 -3.24
C VAL A 45 6.50 -6.59 -2.03
N GLU A 46 7.24 -6.52 -0.92
CA GLU A 46 6.87 -7.12 0.37
C GLU A 46 7.62 -6.42 1.52
N PRO A 47 6.90 -5.88 2.52
CA PRO A 47 5.44 -5.88 2.67
C PRO A 47 4.75 -4.92 1.69
N ALA A 48 3.43 -5.06 1.56
CA ALA A 48 2.61 -4.06 0.89
C ALA A 48 2.86 -2.67 1.49
N GLY A 49 3.04 -1.68 0.63
CA GLY A 49 3.43 -0.31 1.00
C GLY A 49 4.93 -0.04 0.97
N GLU A 50 5.75 -0.97 0.47
CA GLU A 50 7.18 -0.75 0.27
C GLU A 50 7.46 0.53 -0.53
N LEU A 51 8.47 1.30 -0.11
CA LEU A 51 8.95 2.47 -0.82
C LEU A 51 9.84 2.05 -2.00
N ILE A 52 9.33 2.20 -3.22
CA ILE A 52 10.02 1.85 -4.45
C ILE A 52 10.70 3.10 -5.05
N PRO A 53 11.99 3.02 -5.40
CA PRO A 53 12.66 4.12 -6.10
C PRO A 53 11.95 4.46 -7.41
N ARG A 54 11.61 5.74 -7.62
CA ARG A 54 10.91 6.19 -8.83
C ARG A 54 11.50 5.65 -10.15
N PRO A 55 12.84 5.62 -10.36
CA PRO A 55 13.40 5.09 -11.60
C PRO A 55 13.06 3.62 -11.88
N GLU A 56 12.84 2.80 -10.87
CA GLU A 56 12.48 1.38 -11.02
C GLU A 56 11.04 1.20 -11.54
N THR A 57 10.19 2.20 -11.32
CA THR A 57 8.79 2.21 -11.76
C THR A 57 8.58 2.70 -13.21
N ALA A 58 9.65 2.87 -13.98
CA ALA A 58 9.60 3.41 -15.34
C ALA A 58 8.79 2.56 -16.32
N SER A 59 8.77 1.25 -16.12
CA SER A 59 7.93 0.28 -16.84
C SER A 59 6.85 -0.27 -15.90
N PRO A 60 5.72 -0.78 -16.43
CA PRO A 60 4.74 -1.49 -15.60
C PRO A 60 5.38 -2.70 -14.89
N PRO A 61 4.92 -3.03 -13.67
CA PRO A 61 5.44 -4.18 -12.93
C PRO A 61 4.99 -5.50 -13.56
N SER A 62 5.70 -6.58 -13.28
CA SER A 62 5.14 -7.92 -13.45
C SER A 62 4.17 -8.22 -12.32
N ILE A 63 3.05 -8.86 -12.66
CA ILE A 63 2.02 -9.19 -11.70
C ILE A 63 1.74 -10.70 -11.76
N THR A 64 1.73 -11.34 -10.60
CA THR A 64 1.33 -12.74 -10.45
C THR A 64 0.36 -12.88 -9.29
N THR A 65 -0.42 -13.95 -9.26
CA THR A 65 -1.33 -14.19 -8.14
C THR A 65 -1.50 -15.66 -7.84
N PRO A 66 -1.44 -16.06 -6.55
CA PRO A 66 -1.68 -17.44 -6.16
C PRO A 66 -3.17 -17.78 -6.04
N ILE A 67 -4.06 -16.78 -6.08
CA ILE A 67 -5.49 -16.94 -5.75
C ILE A 67 -6.40 -16.95 -6.99
N PHE A 68 -6.00 -16.31 -8.08
CA PHE A 68 -6.79 -16.32 -9.31
C PHE A 68 -6.27 -17.39 -10.26
N ARG A 69 -7.07 -18.44 -10.44
CA ARG A 69 -6.86 -19.54 -11.38
C ARG A 69 -8.11 -19.77 -12.24
N SER A 70 -8.70 -18.69 -12.74
CA SER A 70 -9.84 -18.81 -13.66
C SER A 70 -9.38 -18.81 -15.12
N THR A 71 -10.19 -19.42 -15.97
CA THR A 71 -10.14 -19.20 -17.43
C THR A 71 -10.75 -17.86 -17.82
N ASP A 72 -11.50 -17.23 -16.92
CA ASP A 72 -12.15 -15.95 -17.16
C ASP A 72 -11.16 -14.79 -17.05
N PRO A 73 -11.34 -13.70 -17.82
CA PRO A 73 -10.46 -12.55 -17.77
C PRO A 73 -10.56 -11.80 -16.43
N GLY A 74 -9.50 -11.04 -16.13
CA GLY A 74 -9.43 -10.11 -15.01
C GLY A 74 -9.24 -8.67 -15.47
N ILE A 75 -9.39 -7.75 -14.52
CA ILE A 75 -9.15 -6.32 -14.72
C ILE A 75 -8.12 -5.86 -13.68
N ILE A 76 -7.10 -5.15 -14.12
CA ILE A 76 -6.10 -4.51 -13.25
C ILE A 76 -6.33 -3.01 -13.21
N PHE A 77 -6.27 -2.44 -12.01
CA PHE A 77 -6.15 -1.01 -11.78
C PHE A 77 -4.86 -0.69 -11.01
N MET A 78 -4.27 0.47 -11.28
CA MET A 78 -3.29 1.14 -10.44
C MET A 78 -3.74 2.57 -10.20
N ILE A 79 -3.90 2.98 -8.94
CA ILE A 79 -4.47 4.27 -8.58
C ILE A 79 -3.55 4.96 -7.57
N ASP A 80 -3.10 6.18 -7.90
CA ASP A 80 -2.45 7.09 -6.94
C ASP A 80 -3.54 7.72 -6.07
N LEU A 81 -3.39 7.65 -4.75
CA LEU A 81 -4.37 8.15 -3.78
C LEU A 81 -4.07 9.56 -3.27
N ASP A 82 -2.92 10.11 -3.63
CA ASP A 82 -2.30 11.22 -2.92
C ASP A 82 -1.98 12.42 -3.84
N VAL A 83 -2.65 12.57 -4.99
CA VAL A 83 -2.40 13.73 -5.87
C VAL A 83 -2.85 15.03 -5.19
N PRO A 84 -1.95 16.02 -5.00
CA PRO A 84 -2.33 17.28 -4.38
C PRO A 84 -3.17 18.14 -5.34
N ARG A 85 -4.35 18.55 -4.90
CA ARG A 85 -5.23 19.44 -5.66
C ARG A 85 -6.03 20.35 -4.73
N ASN A 86 -5.89 21.67 -4.92
CA ASN A 86 -6.63 22.71 -4.18
C ASN A 86 -6.58 22.54 -2.65
N GLY A 87 -5.41 22.18 -2.12
CA GLY A 87 -5.22 21.97 -0.68
C GLY A 87 -5.75 20.63 -0.13
N ASN A 88 -6.22 19.74 -1.00
CA ASN A 88 -6.67 18.39 -0.67
C ASN A 88 -5.89 17.34 -1.47
N ARG A 89 -6.16 16.06 -1.19
CA ARG A 89 -5.67 14.91 -1.96
C ARG A 89 -6.80 14.35 -2.82
N VAL A 90 -6.50 14.00 -4.07
CA VAL A 90 -7.43 13.35 -5.02
C VAL A 90 -6.75 12.14 -5.63
N THR A 91 -7.55 11.26 -6.24
CA THR A 91 -7.04 10.08 -6.93
C THR A 91 -6.54 10.42 -8.33
N LEU A 92 -5.67 9.56 -8.88
CA LEU A 92 -5.26 9.57 -10.28
C LEU A 92 -5.12 8.13 -10.80
N LEU A 93 -5.76 7.83 -11.92
CA LEU A 93 -5.66 6.52 -12.55
C LEU A 93 -4.32 6.38 -13.30
N HIS A 94 -3.42 5.59 -12.74
CA HIS A 94 -2.12 5.29 -13.33
C HIS A 94 -2.18 4.18 -14.37
N TRP A 95 -3.03 3.18 -14.15
CA TRP A 95 -3.14 2.05 -15.05
C TRP A 95 -4.53 1.42 -14.97
N PHE A 96 -5.10 1.08 -16.11
CA PHE A 96 -6.34 0.32 -16.21
C PHE A 96 -6.22 -0.64 -17.38
N VAL A 97 -6.28 -1.93 -17.11
CA VAL A 97 -6.15 -2.97 -18.12
C VAL A 97 -7.27 -4.00 -17.97
N PRO A 98 -8.23 -4.02 -18.90
CA PRO A 98 -9.18 -5.12 -19.00
C PRO A 98 -8.54 -6.34 -19.70
N ASP A 99 -9.29 -7.43 -19.79
CA ASP A 99 -8.94 -8.63 -20.56
C ASP A 99 -7.60 -9.26 -20.17
N VAL A 100 -7.19 -9.11 -18.91
CA VAL A 100 -6.00 -9.75 -18.38
C VAL A 100 -6.25 -11.25 -18.29
N THR A 101 -5.39 -12.04 -18.91
CA THR A 101 -5.50 -13.50 -18.91
C THR A 101 -4.45 -14.13 -18.02
N PHE A 102 -4.67 -15.40 -17.69
CA PHE A 102 -3.85 -16.12 -16.72
C PHE A 102 -3.12 -17.23 -17.43
N SER A 103 -1.80 -17.28 -17.25
CA SER A 103 -1.06 -18.45 -17.65
C SER A 103 -1.31 -19.60 -16.66
N PRO A 104 -1.20 -20.87 -17.09
CA PRO A 104 -1.26 -22.02 -16.18
C PRO A 104 -0.23 -21.98 -15.04
N THR A 105 0.82 -21.15 -15.17
CA THR A 105 1.85 -20.96 -14.14
C THR A 105 1.55 -19.84 -13.14
N GLY A 106 0.40 -19.16 -13.25
CA GLY A 106 -0.07 -18.12 -12.31
C GLY A 106 0.44 -16.70 -12.61
N GLU A 107 1.08 -16.51 -13.77
CA GLU A 107 1.50 -15.19 -14.26
C GLU A 107 0.36 -14.52 -15.01
N LEU A 108 0.18 -13.22 -14.78
CA LEU A 108 -0.78 -12.43 -15.55
C LEU A 108 -0.19 -12.10 -16.91
N SER A 109 -0.85 -12.56 -17.96
CA SER A 109 -0.59 -12.05 -19.30
C SER A 109 -1.38 -10.76 -19.45
N ILE A 110 -0.67 -9.65 -19.32
CA ILE A 110 -1.21 -8.31 -19.44
C ILE A 110 -1.17 -7.93 -20.92
N PRO A 111 -2.32 -7.63 -21.55
CA PRO A 111 -2.35 -7.18 -22.93
C PRO A 111 -1.45 -5.96 -23.11
N VAL A 112 -0.46 -6.07 -23.99
CA VAL A 112 0.37 -4.93 -24.38
C VAL A 112 -0.37 -4.18 -25.48
N PRO A 113 -0.44 -2.83 -25.42
CA PRO A 113 -0.99 -2.06 -26.53
C PRO A 113 -0.16 -2.19 -27.81
N ASP A 114 -0.63 -3.05 -28.72
CA ASP A 114 -0.14 -3.11 -30.10
C ASP A 114 -1.03 -2.23 -31.00
N GLY A 115 -0.59 -1.00 -31.31
CA GLY A 115 -1.29 -0.10 -32.24
C GLY A 115 -2.46 0.72 -31.65
N ASP A 116 -3.20 1.39 -32.54
CA ASP A 116 -4.07 2.58 -32.30
C ASP A 116 -5.35 2.40 -31.47
N SER A 117 -5.54 1.31 -30.71
CA SER A 117 -6.54 1.30 -29.63
C SER A 117 -6.45 0.01 -28.79
N VAL A 118 -5.93 0.13 -27.57
CA VAL A 118 -6.23 -0.86 -26.52
C VAL A 118 -7.16 -0.21 -25.52
N ALA A 119 -8.20 -0.95 -25.16
CA ALA A 119 -9.17 -0.52 -24.18
C ALA A 119 -8.49 -0.32 -22.81
N GLY A 120 -8.91 0.72 -22.10
CA GLY A 120 -8.38 1.10 -20.81
C GLY A 120 -7.31 2.20 -20.88
N ALA A 121 -6.56 2.34 -19.79
CA ALA A 121 -5.64 3.45 -19.59
C ALA A 121 -4.20 2.93 -19.54
N PRO A 122 -3.31 3.31 -20.49
CA PRO A 122 -1.91 2.90 -20.48
C PRO A 122 -1.20 3.25 -19.19
N TYR A 123 -0.17 2.47 -18.83
CA TYR A 123 0.63 2.68 -17.63
C TYR A 123 1.28 4.06 -17.63
N LEU A 124 1.01 4.84 -16.59
CA LEU A 124 1.63 6.11 -16.29
C LEU A 124 2.66 5.91 -15.19
N GLN A 125 3.92 6.26 -15.42
CA GLN A 125 4.96 6.14 -14.39
C GLN A 125 4.61 7.00 -13.15
N PRO A 126 4.70 6.43 -11.93
CA PRO A 126 4.71 7.19 -10.68
C PRO A 126 5.58 8.44 -10.74
N SER A 127 4.97 9.61 -10.56
CA SER A 127 5.68 10.89 -10.64
C SER A 127 5.18 11.89 -9.59
N PRO A 128 5.34 11.58 -8.29
CA PRO A 128 5.02 12.54 -7.23
C PRO A 128 5.76 13.87 -7.42
N PRO A 129 5.17 14.99 -6.99
CA PRO A 129 5.88 16.27 -6.96
C PRO A 129 7.13 16.22 -6.07
N VAL A 130 8.15 17.00 -6.43
CA VAL A 130 9.40 17.09 -5.66
C VAL A 130 9.11 17.64 -4.26
N GLY A 131 9.52 16.90 -3.23
CA GLY A 131 9.36 17.29 -1.83
C GLY A 131 7.96 17.12 -1.25
N ASP A 132 7.06 16.43 -1.97
CA ASP A 132 5.82 15.93 -1.39
C ASP A 132 6.09 14.65 -0.55
N LEU A 133 5.09 14.22 0.22
CA LEU A 133 5.08 12.92 0.89
C LEU A 133 5.16 11.77 -0.13
N PRO A 134 5.57 10.56 0.28
CA PRO A 134 5.45 9.39 -0.59
C PRO A 134 3.99 9.14 -0.98
N HIS A 135 3.69 9.15 -2.28
CA HIS A 135 2.36 8.83 -2.79
C HIS A 135 2.14 7.32 -2.77
N ARG A 136 0.92 6.88 -2.48
CA ARG A 136 0.54 5.47 -2.47
C ARG A 136 -0.16 5.10 -3.77
N TYR A 137 0.42 4.11 -4.45
CA TYR A 137 -0.10 3.57 -5.70
C TYR A 137 -0.67 2.19 -5.43
N THR A 138 -2.00 2.09 -5.45
CA THR A 138 -2.73 0.88 -5.08
C THR A 138 -3.07 0.08 -6.32
N PHE A 139 -2.62 -1.17 -6.35
CA PHE A 139 -2.95 -2.16 -7.37
C PHE A 139 -4.16 -2.98 -6.93
N LEU A 140 -5.14 -3.12 -7.81
CA LEU A 140 -6.33 -3.93 -7.58
C LEU A 140 -6.53 -4.90 -8.74
N LEU A 141 -6.82 -6.16 -8.42
CA LEU A 141 -7.22 -7.17 -9.38
C LEU A 141 -8.70 -7.52 -9.18
N PHE A 142 -9.50 -7.40 -10.22
CA PHE A 142 -10.91 -7.79 -10.24
C PHE A 142 -11.16 -8.95 -11.20
N ALA A 143 -12.18 -9.75 -10.92
CA ALA A 143 -12.74 -10.65 -11.93
C ALA A 143 -13.51 -9.80 -12.92
N GLN A 144 -13.26 -9.99 -14.22
CA GLN A 144 -14.00 -9.27 -15.24
C GLN A 144 -15.42 -9.86 -15.37
N PRO A 145 -16.48 -9.04 -15.33
CA PRO A 145 -17.83 -9.52 -15.58
C PRO A 145 -17.99 -10.13 -16.98
N GLU A 146 -18.92 -11.07 -17.13
CA GLU A 146 -19.30 -11.56 -18.47
C GLU A 146 -19.85 -10.41 -19.32
N ASN A 147 -19.47 -10.36 -20.60
CA ASN A 147 -19.83 -9.30 -21.54
C ASN A 147 -19.40 -7.88 -21.11
N PHE A 148 -18.35 -7.78 -20.28
CA PHE A 148 -17.75 -6.51 -19.91
C PHE A 148 -17.29 -5.75 -21.17
N SER A 149 -17.69 -4.49 -21.27
CA SER A 149 -17.26 -3.56 -22.31
C SER A 149 -17.14 -2.17 -21.72
N ILE A 150 -16.15 -1.42 -22.19
CA ILE A 150 -15.90 -0.06 -21.74
C ILE A 150 -16.36 0.87 -22.86
N PRO A 151 -17.22 1.86 -22.59
CA PRO A 151 -17.64 2.83 -23.59
C PRO A 151 -16.44 3.57 -24.20
N ASP A 152 -16.46 3.79 -25.52
CA ASP A 152 -15.42 4.52 -26.25
C ASP A 152 -15.33 6.01 -25.85
N ASP A 153 -16.41 6.56 -25.28
CA ASP A 153 -16.50 7.93 -24.80
C ASP A 153 -16.10 8.09 -23.32
N LEU A 154 -15.76 6.99 -22.63
CA LEU A 154 -15.27 7.05 -21.27
C LEU A 154 -13.87 7.71 -21.28
N PRO A 155 -13.64 8.80 -20.52
CA PRO A 155 -12.37 9.55 -20.60
C PRO A 155 -11.11 8.74 -20.31
N ILE A 156 -11.24 7.58 -19.66
CA ILE A 156 -10.11 6.69 -19.34
C ILE A 156 -9.90 5.57 -20.38
N ASN A 157 -10.54 5.66 -21.55
CA ASN A 157 -10.56 4.59 -22.56
C ASN A 157 -10.35 5.03 -24.03
N PRO A 158 -9.09 5.23 -24.47
CA PRO A 158 -7.95 5.59 -23.66
C PRO A 158 -7.98 7.10 -23.34
N PRO A 159 -7.32 7.51 -22.26
CA PRO A 159 -7.23 8.93 -21.91
C PRO A 159 -6.37 9.71 -22.89
N THR A 160 -6.85 10.89 -23.27
CA THR A 160 -6.13 11.82 -24.16
C THR A 160 -5.10 12.66 -23.41
N SER A 161 -5.27 12.79 -22.08
CA SER A 161 -4.37 13.52 -21.20
C SER A 161 -4.34 12.96 -19.78
N VAL A 162 -3.42 13.45 -18.95
CA VAL A 162 -3.42 13.14 -17.51
C VAL A 162 -4.69 13.66 -16.82
N GLN A 163 -5.32 14.73 -17.33
CA GLN A 163 -6.53 15.28 -16.70
C GLN A 163 -7.72 14.34 -16.77
N ASP A 164 -7.80 13.51 -17.80
CA ASP A 164 -8.88 12.54 -17.96
C ASP A 164 -8.83 11.42 -16.91
N ARG A 165 -7.70 11.31 -16.21
CA ARG A 165 -7.43 10.29 -15.17
C ARG A 165 -7.61 10.81 -13.75
N ILE A 166 -7.65 12.13 -13.53
CA ILE A 166 -7.72 12.72 -12.19
C ILE A 166 -9.13 12.59 -11.62
N GLY A 167 -9.20 12.21 -10.35
CA GLY A 167 -10.46 12.02 -9.63
C GLY A 167 -11.15 10.72 -10.02
N PHE A 168 -10.43 9.76 -10.60
CA PHE A 168 -10.97 8.43 -10.89
C PHE A 168 -11.50 7.79 -9.61
N ASP A 169 -12.78 7.44 -9.64
CA ASP A 169 -13.51 6.87 -8.52
C ASP A 169 -13.72 5.37 -8.77
N ILE A 170 -12.97 4.55 -8.03
CA ILE A 170 -13.04 3.09 -8.17
C ILE A 170 -14.37 2.54 -7.65
N GLU A 171 -14.99 3.18 -6.65
CA GLU A 171 -16.26 2.71 -6.08
C GLU A 171 -17.38 2.96 -7.09
N ALA A 172 -17.42 4.16 -7.68
CA ALA A 172 -18.36 4.46 -8.76
C ALA A 172 -18.15 3.54 -9.97
N PHE A 173 -16.91 3.23 -10.33
CA PHE A 173 -16.62 2.28 -11.41
C PHE A 173 -17.11 0.87 -11.09
N ILE A 174 -16.93 0.41 -9.84
CA ILE A 174 -17.43 -0.89 -9.40
C ILE A 174 -18.95 -0.97 -9.54
N GLU A 175 -19.66 0.07 -9.09
CA GLU A 175 -21.12 0.14 -9.16
C GLU A 175 -21.63 0.17 -10.60
N GLU A 176 -21.08 1.06 -11.43
CA GLU A 176 -21.53 1.26 -12.83
C GLU A 176 -21.35 0.01 -13.68
N PHE A 177 -20.21 -0.67 -13.54
CA PHE A 177 -19.87 -1.82 -14.37
C PHE A 177 -20.20 -3.17 -13.70
N GLY A 178 -20.83 -3.15 -12.52
CA GLY A 178 -21.26 -4.35 -11.80
C GLY A 178 -20.10 -5.26 -11.39
N LEU A 179 -18.93 -4.68 -11.06
CA LEU A 179 -17.80 -5.46 -10.55
C LEU A 179 -18.15 -5.97 -9.14
N LYS A 180 -17.59 -7.13 -8.80
CA LYS A 180 -17.60 -7.63 -7.42
C LYS A 180 -16.44 -7.02 -6.64
N ALA A 181 -16.33 -7.37 -5.36
CA ALA A 181 -15.15 -7.02 -4.57
C ALA A 181 -13.85 -7.46 -5.29
N PRO A 182 -12.77 -6.67 -5.18
CA PRO A 182 -11.47 -7.05 -5.73
C PRO A 182 -11.01 -8.38 -5.13
N LEU A 183 -10.35 -9.16 -5.97
CA LEU A 183 -9.84 -10.49 -5.65
C LEU A 183 -8.57 -10.39 -4.83
N ALA A 184 -7.68 -9.48 -5.23
CA ALA A 184 -6.35 -9.30 -4.67
C ALA A 184 -5.94 -7.84 -4.79
N ALA A 185 -5.03 -7.42 -3.93
CA ALA A 185 -4.42 -6.11 -4.01
C ALA A 185 -2.94 -6.15 -3.63
N ASN A 186 -2.25 -5.07 -3.92
CA ASN A 186 -0.99 -4.68 -3.30
C ASN A 186 -0.89 -3.16 -3.42
N PHE A 187 0.04 -2.51 -2.72
CA PHE A 187 0.35 -1.12 -3.00
C PHE A 187 1.83 -0.86 -2.81
N ILE A 188 2.33 0.18 -3.49
CA ILE A 188 3.69 0.69 -3.31
C ILE A 188 3.62 2.14 -2.87
N GLN A 189 4.70 2.62 -2.28
CA GLN A 189 4.95 4.04 -2.10
C GLN A 189 6.03 4.49 -3.08
N VAL A 190 5.88 5.68 -3.65
CA VAL A 190 6.94 6.32 -4.42
C VAL A 190 7.05 7.77 -3.98
N GLN A 191 8.28 8.24 -3.79
CA GLN A 191 8.57 9.64 -3.46
C GLN A 191 9.54 10.23 -4.48
N ASN A 192 9.40 11.53 -4.73
CA ASN A 192 10.33 12.28 -5.55
C ASN A 192 11.22 13.18 -4.69
N THR A 193 12.44 12.73 -4.46
CA THR A 193 13.46 13.43 -3.65
C THR A 193 14.51 14.16 -4.51
N SER A 194 14.30 14.25 -5.83
CA SER A 194 15.30 14.72 -6.80
C SER A 194 15.51 16.24 -6.86
N GLY A 195 15.20 16.97 -5.78
CA GLY A 195 15.37 18.41 -5.72
C GLY A 195 14.85 19.03 -4.43
N THR A 196 14.72 20.35 -4.41
CA THR A 196 14.13 21.11 -3.30
C THR A 196 12.66 21.41 -3.60
N ALA A 197 11.78 21.20 -2.62
CA ALA A 197 10.37 21.55 -2.74
C ALA A 197 10.21 23.03 -3.09
N THR A 198 9.38 23.33 -4.10
CA THR A 198 9.07 24.71 -4.51
C THR A 198 7.73 25.20 -3.96
N MET A 199 6.94 24.31 -3.36
CA MET A 199 5.62 24.58 -2.82
C MET A 199 5.36 23.73 -1.56
N THR A 200 4.35 24.10 -0.79
CA THR A 200 3.83 23.29 0.32
C THR A 200 2.70 22.38 -0.16
N PHE A 201 2.71 21.14 0.29
CA PHE A 201 1.69 20.15 -0.06
C PHE A 201 0.74 19.89 1.13
N PRO A 202 -0.50 19.44 0.87
CA PRO A 202 -1.43 19.07 1.94
C PRO A 202 -0.93 17.87 2.74
N GLY A 203 -1.56 17.59 3.88
CA GLY A 203 -1.27 16.38 4.64
C GLY A 203 -1.57 15.08 3.88
N PRO A 204 -1.30 13.92 4.49
CA PRO A 204 -1.70 12.64 3.96
C PRO A 204 -3.22 12.56 3.77
N SER A 205 -3.67 11.80 2.76
CA SER A 205 -5.11 11.54 2.54
C SER A 205 -5.71 10.79 3.75
N PRO A 206 -7.01 10.95 4.09
CA PRO A 206 -7.63 10.35 5.28
C PRO A 206 -7.46 8.82 5.41
N SER A 207 -7.24 8.11 4.30
CA SER A 207 -6.84 6.69 4.30
C SER A 207 -5.37 6.46 4.72
N ALA A 208 -4.66 7.42 5.28
CA ALA A 208 -3.30 7.28 5.78
C ALA A 208 -3.28 7.66 7.27
N THR A 209 -3.83 6.77 8.10
CA THR A 209 -3.40 6.68 9.50
C THR A 209 -2.43 5.50 9.59
N GLU A 210 -1.17 5.75 9.28
CA GLU A 210 -0.07 4.89 9.71
C GLU A 210 0.65 5.58 10.88
N SER A 211 1.00 4.79 11.88
CA SER A 211 1.63 5.23 13.13
C SER A 211 3.00 5.85 12.84
N GLU A 212 3.08 7.17 12.87
CA GLU A 212 4.34 7.91 12.84
C GLU A 212 5.14 7.56 14.11
N ALA A 213 6.14 6.70 13.98
CA ALA A 213 7.15 6.53 15.02
C ALA A 213 8.00 7.81 15.01
N GLU A 214 7.87 8.63 16.06
CA GLU A 214 8.68 9.83 16.21
C GLU A 214 10.19 9.51 16.14
N PRO A 215 11.01 10.35 15.48
CA PRO A 215 12.45 10.16 15.49
C PRO A 215 12.98 10.56 16.88
N THR A 216 13.23 9.57 17.74
CA THR A 216 14.05 9.78 18.94
C THR A 216 15.45 10.17 18.52
N VAL A 217 15.76 11.47 18.62
CA VAL A 217 17.12 12.00 18.46
C VAL A 217 17.95 11.56 19.66
N SER A 218 18.67 10.46 19.55
CA SER A 218 19.69 10.09 20.53
C SER A 218 20.91 10.99 20.34
N MET A 219 21.12 11.95 21.23
CA MET A 219 22.37 12.70 21.31
C MET A 219 23.52 11.72 21.61
N PHE A 220 24.43 11.57 20.67
CA PHE A 220 25.71 10.91 20.89
C PHE A 220 26.69 11.98 21.40
N ASP A 221 26.86 12.07 22.72
CA ASP A 221 27.87 12.93 23.34
C ASP A 221 29.23 12.23 23.32
N GLY A 222 30.18 12.81 22.58
CA GLY A 222 31.50 12.27 22.35
C GLY A 222 32.40 12.41 23.57
N GLY A 223 32.54 11.33 24.35
CA GLY A 223 33.46 11.26 25.48
C GLY A 223 34.92 11.13 25.05
N ALA A 224 35.64 12.25 24.98
CA ALA A 224 37.10 12.27 25.03
C ALA A 224 37.58 12.10 26.49
N SER A 225 38.35 11.06 26.75
CA SER A 225 38.90 10.77 28.08
C SER A 225 40.10 11.67 28.41
N LYS A 226 40.08 12.29 29.59
CA LYS A 226 41.30 12.67 30.35
C LYS A 226 40.96 12.99 31.82
N GLY A 227 41.35 12.07 32.70
CA GLY A 227 42.14 12.38 33.90
C GLY A 227 41.46 12.91 35.17
N ARG A 228 41.44 12.01 36.17
CA ARG A 228 41.85 12.20 37.59
C ARG A 228 40.83 12.65 38.66
N ASP A 229 40.79 11.76 39.66
CA ASP A 229 40.75 11.96 41.11
C ASP A 229 39.44 12.44 41.78
N GLY A 230 38.83 11.53 42.54
CA GLY A 230 38.44 11.83 43.92
C GLY A 230 36.97 11.72 44.32
N MET A 231 36.70 10.71 45.18
CA MET A 231 35.87 10.76 46.40
C MET A 231 34.32 10.84 46.31
N SER A 232 33.74 9.65 46.53
CA SER A 232 32.79 9.26 47.61
C SER A 232 31.37 9.83 47.74
N ALA A 233 30.56 8.94 48.35
CA ALA A 233 29.28 9.15 49.03
C ALA A 233 28.02 9.23 48.16
N GLY A 234 27.38 8.06 47.99
CA GLY A 234 25.97 7.98 47.63
C GLY A 234 25.06 8.07 48.85
N VAL A 235 23.76 8.29 48.65
CA VAL A 235 22.69 7.80 49.53
C VAL A 235 21.39 7.66 48.72
N MET A 236 20.63 6.64 49.11
CA MET A 236 19.33 6.18 48.63
C MET A 236 18.13 7.09 48.94
N ALA A 237 17.08 6.86 48.14
CA ALA A 237 15.65 6.84 48.48
C ALA A 237 14.89 8.15 48.79
N GLY A 238 13.71 8.26 48.16
CA GLY A 238 12.68 9.24 48.51
C GLY A 238 11.48 9.18 47.57
N LEU A 239 10.64 8.15 47.72
CA LEU A 239 9.28 8.11 47.17
C LEU A 239 8.41 9.04 48.04
N LEU A 240 7.72 10.03 47.48
CA LEU A 240 6.61 10.72 48.16
C LEU A 240 5.59 11.25 47.14
N ALA A 241 4.35 10.80 47.34
CA ALA A 241 3.15 11.21 46.64
C ALA A 241 2.72 12.63 47.03
N GLY A 242 2.00 13.30 46.12
CA GLY A 242 1.28 14.54 46.39
C GLY A 242 -0.03 14.59 45.60
N ILE A 243 -1.14 14.29 46.27
CA ILE A 243 -2.51 14.59 45.85
C ILE A 243 -3.04 15.64 46.83
N PHE A 244 -3.48 16.79 46.32
CA PHE A 244 -4.39 17.78 46.92
C PHE A 244 -4.92 18.59 45.72
N GLY A 245 -6.19 18.87 45.47
CA GLY A 245 -7.34 19.19 46.32
C GLY A 245 -7.93 20.50 45.76
N VAL A 246 -8.99 20.45 44.95
CA VAL A 246 -10.38 20.88 45.25
C VAL A 246 -10.67 22.40 45.16
N LEU A 247 -11.62 22.70 44.26
CA LEU A 247 -12.62 23.78 44.16
C LEU A 247 -12.27 25.25 44.49
N LEU A 248 -12.55 26.11 43.49
CA LEU A 248 -13.71 27.02 43.48
C LEU A 248 -14.45 26.90 42.14
#